data_AF-R7QFZ0-F1
#
_entry.id   AF-R7QFZ0-F1
#
_cell.length_a   1.000
_cell.length_b   1.000
_cell.length_c   1.000
_cell.angle_alpha   90.00
_cell.angle_beta   90.00
_cell.angle_gamma   90.00
#
_symmetry.space_group_name_H-M   'P 1'
#
loop_
_entity.id
_entity.type
_entity.pdbx_description
1 polymer ?
#
loop_
_entity_poly.entity_id
_entity_poly.type
_entity_poly.pdbx_seq_one_letter_code
_entity_poly.pdbx_strand_id
1 'polypeptide(L)'
;MAEQQGYYLWQGPDNPSKSRLRVLNSFTGQKEPFVPRDGGNRVSWYICDPAVYDSAHVGHASNYVRFDVVPRILIDYFGYDLIVQMNVTDIDDKITKEPPSTIYLLRYWLMN
;
A
#
# COMPACT_ATOMS: atom_id res chain seq x y z
N MET A 1 24.09 -29.30 -12.27
CA MET A 1 23.49 -29.48 -10.92
C MET A 1 22.64 -28.27 -10.67
N ALA A 2 21.32 -28.43 -10.74
CA ALA A 2 20.35 -27.35 -10.69
C ALA A 2 20.20 -26.86 -9.25
N GLU A 3 20.56 -25.61 -9.02
CA GLU A 3 20.37 -24.93 -7.75
C GLU A 3 18.90 -24.51 -7.65
N GLN A 4 18.11 -25.28 -6.90
CA GLN A 4 16.72 -24.96 -6.58
C GLN A 4 16.71 -23.82 -5.55
N GLN A 5 16.74 -22.57 -6.03
CA GLN A 5 16.48 -21.39 -5.20
C GLN A 5 14.98 -21.32 -4.88
N GLY A 6 14.63 -21.24 -3.59
CA GLY A 6 13.25 -21.30 -3.11
C GLY A 6 12.43 -20.06 -3.47
N TYR A 7 11.60 -20.17 -4.49
CA TYR A 7 10.59 -19.16 -4.83
C TYR A 7 9.30 -19.46 -4.07
N TYR A 8 8.73 -18.47 -3.36
CA TYR A 8 7.39 -18.60 -2.80
C TYR A 8 6.39 -18.86 -3.94
N LEU A 9 5.78 -20.04 -3.95
CA LEU A 9 4.76 -20.36 -4.94
C LEU A 9 3.43 -19.76 -4.49
N TRP A 10 2.75 -19.06 -5.39
CA TRP A 10 1.38 -18.63 -5.17
C TRP A 10 0.45 -19.84 -5.07
N GLN A 11 -0.22 -20.00 -3.93
CA GLN A 11 -1.10 -21.15 -3.67
C GLN A 11 -2.56 -20.86 -4.02
N GLY A 12 -2.92 -19.58 -4.27
CA GLY A 12 -4.30 -19.19 -4.51
C GLY A 12 -5.16 -19.22 -3.24
N PRO A 13 -6.41 -18.74 -3.34
CA PRO A 13 -7.38 -18.81 -2.25
C PRO A 13 -7.97 -20.21 -2.09
N ASP A 14 -8.24 -20.60 -0.84
CA ASP A 14 -9.06 -21.77 -0.54
C ASP A 14 -10.51 -21.54 -0.99
N ASN A 15 -11.05 -22.48 -1.77
CA ASN A 15 -12.43 -22.46 -2.28
C ASN A 15 -12.80 -21.23 -3.15
N PRO A 16 -12.21 -21.08 -4.35
CA PRO A 16 -12.41 -19.93 -5.23
C PRO A 16 -13.86 -19.75 -5.74
N SER A 17 -14.67 -20.81 -5.77
CA SER A 17 -16.05 -20.78 -6.29
C SER A 17 -17.00 -19.95 -5.43
N LYS A 18 -16.63 -19.68 -4.16
CA LYS A 18 -17.42 -18.86 -3.23
C LYS A 18 -17.31 -17.36 -3.52
N SER A 19 -16.32 -16.92 -4.31
CA SER A 19 -16.07 -15.51 -4.52
C SER A 19 -16.91 -14.91 -5.66
N ARG A 20 -17.51 -13.75 -5.39
CA ARG A 20 -18.21 -12.91 -6.38
C ARG A 20 -17.35 -11.74 -6.87
N LEU A 21 -16.14 -11.58 -6.34
CA LEU A 21 -15.21 -10.49 -6.63
C LEU A 21 -13.93 -11.07 -7.22
N ARG A 22 -13.41 -10.45 -8.28
CA ARG A 22 -12.09 -10.80 -8.83
C ARG A 22 -11.17 -9.59 -8.80
N VAL A 23 -9.95 -9.79 -8.30
CA VAL A 23 -8.92 -8.75 -8.17
C VAL A 23 -7.74 -9.09 -9.07
N LEU A 24 -7.11 -8.08 -9.67
CA LEU A 24 -5.88 -8.28 -10.44
C LEU A 24 -4.73 -8.52 -9.46
N ASN A 25 -4.18 -9.74 -9.48
CA ASN A 25 -3.03 -10.09 -8.67
C ASN A 25 -1.75 -9.74 -9.42
N SER A 26 -0.97 -8.78 -8.91
CA SER A 26 0.29 -8.36 -9.53
C SER A 26 1.37 -9.46 -9.52
N PHE A 27 1.29 -10.45 -8.62
CA PHE A 27 2.22 -11.58 -8.57
C PHE A 27 2.03 -12.53 -9.76
N THR A 28 0.78 -12.80 -10.15
CA THR A 28 0.46 -13.70 -11.27
C THR A 28 0.14 -12.97 -12.56
N GLY A 29 -0.13 -11.66 -12.50
CA GLY A 29 -0.61 -10.84 -13.62
C GLY A 29 -2.04 -11.17 -14.07
N GLN A 30 -2.78 -11.98 -13.30
CA GLN A 30 -4.10 -12.48 -13.67
C GLN A 30 -5.18 -11.95 -12.71
N LYS A 31 -6.43 -11.91 -13.20
CA LYS A 31 -7.59 -11.66 -12.34
C LYS A 31 -7.92 -12.94 -11.56
N GLU A 32 -7.89 -12.87 -10.25
CA GLU A 32 -8.10 -14.03 -9.38
C GLU A 32 -9.30 -13.80 -8.45
N PRO A 33 -10.01 -14.88 -8.06
CA PRO A 33 -11.07 -14.81 -7.05
C PRO A 33 -10.55 -14.19 -5.76
N PHE A 34 -11.27 -13.22 -5.22
CA PHE A 34 -10.94 -12.62 -3.93
C PHE A 34 -11.66 -13.36 -2.82
N VAL A 35 -10.92 -14.09 -1.99
CA VAL A 35 -11.44 -14.79 -0.81
C VAL A 35 -10.65 -14.32 0.40
N PRO A 36 -11.31 -13.87 1.48
CA PRO A 36 -10.61 -13.50 2.70
C PRO A 36 -9.85 -14.70 3.29
N ARG A 37 -8.68 -14.44 3.88
CA ARG A 37 -7.75 -15.48 4.37
C ARG A 37 -8.41 -16.50 5.31
N ASP A 38 -9.29 -16.04 6.19
CA ASP A 38 -9.92 -16.90 7.20
C ASP A 38 -11.22 -17.57 6.67
N GLY A 39 -11.53 -17.42 5.38
CA GLY A 39 -12.75 -17.96 4.74
C GLY A 39 -14.07 -17.28 5.17
N GLY A 40 -13.99 -16.36 6.14
CA GLY A 40 -15.07 -15.53 6.66
C GLY A 40 -15.25 -14.23 5.88
N ASN A 41 -15.67 -13.17 6.59
CA ASN A 41 -15.97 -11.86 5.99
C ASN A 41 -14.92 -10.78 6.30
N ARG A 42 -13.94 -11.09 7.14
CA ARG A 42 -12.94 -10.14 7.63
C ARG A 42 -11.77 -10.02 6.67
N VAL A 43 -11.45 -8.80 6.26
CA VAL A 43 -10.38 -8.50 5.32
C VAL A 43 -9.40 -7.53 5.96
N SER A 44 -8.13 -7.89 5.98
CA SER A 44 -7.04 -6.97 6.32
C SER A 44 -6.48 -6.35 5.05
N TRP A 45 -6.47 -5.02 4.99
CA TRP A 45 -6.02 -4.24 3.85
C TRP A 45 -4.87 -3.31 4.26
N TYR A 46 -3.69 -3.51 3.67
CA TYR A 46 -2.51 -2.69 3.93
C TYR A 46 -2.25 -1.72 2.79
N ILE A 47 -1.88 -0.48 3.15
CA ILE A 47 -1.53 0.58 2.21
C ILE A 47 -0.13 1.09 2.56
N CYS A 48 0.73 1.19 1.53
CA CYS A 48 2.00 1.89 1.64
C CYS A 48 1.77 3.38 1.39
N ASP A 49 2.04 4.23 2.38
CA ASP A 49 1.91 5.69 2.26
C ASP A 49 3.08 6.29 1.45
N PRO A 50 2.84 7.32 0.61
CA PRO A 50 3.92 8.03 -0.05
C PRO A 50 4.78 8.81 0.95
N ALA A 51 6.10 8.76 0.78
CA ALA A 51 7.03 9.47 1.65
C ALA A 51 6.76 11.00 1.66
N VAL A 52 6.67 11.58 2.85
CA VAL A 52 6.10 12.92 3.14
C VAL A 52 7.01 14.12 2.80
N TYR A 53 7.94 14.00 1.85
CA TYR A 53 9.00 15.01 1.66
C TYR A 53 8.66 16.13 0.68
N ASP A 54 7.63 15.96 -0.15
CA ASP A 54 7.25 16.97 -1.12
C ASP A 54 5.77 17.35 -0.96
N SER A 55 5.44 18.56 -1.43
CA SER A 55 4.08 19.08 -1.47
C SER A 55 3.16 18.07 -2.16
N ALA A 56 1.95 17.89 -1.61
CA ALA A 56 0.97 16.98 -2.20
C ALA A 56 0.67 17.38 -3.66
N HIS A 57 1.10 16.55 -4.60
CA HIS A 57 0.83 16.72 -6.03
C HIS A 57 -0.23 15.73 -6.52
N VAL A 58 -0.65 15.84 -7.78
CA VAL A 58 -1.74 15.03 -8.36
C VAL A 58 -1.51 13.52 -8.26
N GLY A 59 -0.25 13.08 -8.21
CA GLY A 59 0.12 11.67 -8.04
C GLY A 59 -0.27 11.14 -6.65
N HIS A 60 0.01 11.92 -5.59
CA HIS A 60 -0.45 11.62 -4.24
C HIS A 60 -1.98 11.63 -4.17
N ALA A 61 -2.62 12.67 -4.72
CA ALA A 61 -4.08 12.76 -4.72
C ALA A 61 -4.76 11.57 -5.41
N SER A 62 -4.23 11.12 -6.57
CA SER A 62 -4.78 9.97 -7.28
C SER A 62 -4.68 8.68 -6.47
N ASN A 63 -3.58 8.50 -5.72
CA ASN A 63 -3.38 7.33 -4.89
C ASN A 63 -4.38 7.32 -3.72
N TYR A 64 -4.54 8.46 -3.02
CA TYR A 64 -5.50 8.59 -1.93
C TYR A 64 -6.95 8.36 -2.37
N VAL A 65 -7.34 8.86 -3.55
CA VAL A 65 -8.69 8.61 -4.09
C VAL A 65 -8.91 7.11 -4.33
N ARG A 66 -7.93 6.41 -4.90
CA ARG A 66 -8.05 4.94 -5.10
C ARG A 66 -8.15 4.20 -3.78
N PHE A 67 -7.35 4.62 -2.79
CA PHE A 67 -7.36 4.03 -1.45
C PHE A 67 -8.59 4.38 -0.62
N ASP A 68 -9.35 5.41 -0.98
CA ASP A 68 -10.64 5.71 -0.37
C ASP A 68 -11.77 4.93 -1.07
N VAL A 69 -11.79 4.91 -2.41
CA VAL A 69 -12.87 4.29 -3.18
C VAL A 69 -12.88 2.76 -3.05
N VAL A 70 -11.72 2.10 -3.08
CA VAL A 70 -11.66 0.64 -3.05
C VAL A 70 -12.21 0.07 -1.72
N PRO A 71 -11.78 0.53 -0.53
CA PRO A 71 -12.37 0.10 0.73
C PRO A 71 -13.89 0.37 0.83
N ARG A 72 -14.37 1.52 0.35
CA ARG A 72 -15.81 1.81 0.31
C ARG A 72 -16.58 0.79 -0.52
N ILE A 73 -16.06 0.43 -1.70
CA ILE A 73 -16.69 -0.62 -2.53
C ILE A 73 -16.69 -1.97 -1.80
N LEU A 74 -15.60 -2.33 -1.12
CA LEU A 74 -15.52 -3.58 -0.38
C LEU A 74 -16.50 -3.64 0.79
N ILE A 75 -16.69 -2.53 1.51
CA ILE A 75 -17.60 -2.42 2.65
C ILE A 75 -19.05 -2.29 2.18
N ASP A 76 -19.36 -1.27 1.38
CA ASP A 76 -20.73 -0.87 1.09
C ASP A 76 -21.41 -1.77 0.06
N TYR A 77 -20.66 -2.25 -0.95
CA TYR A 77 -21.21 -3.05 -2.04
C TYR A 77 -21.03 -4.55 -1.81
N PHE A 78 -19.85 -4.98 -1.36
CA PHE A 78 -19.58 -6.40 -1.11
C PHE A 78 -19.82 -6.84 0.34
N GLY A 79 -20.00 -5.91 1.29
CA GLY A 79 -20.36 -6.22 2.66
C GLY A 79 -19.22 -6.75 3.53
N TYR A 80 -17.95 -6.56 3.14
CA TYR A 80 -16.80 -7.05 3.90
C TYR A 80 -16.56 -6.26 5.20
N ASP A 81 -16.10 -6.95 6.24
CA ASP A 81 -15.58 -6.33 7.47
C ASP A 81 -14.10 -5.99 7.26
N LEU A 82 -13.80 -4.72 7.00
CA LEU A 82 -12.48 -4.27 6.58
C LEU A 82 -11.68 -3.67 7.74
N ILE A 83 -10.43 -4.10 7.87
CA ILE A 83 -9.42 -3.42 8.69
C ILE A 83 -8.39 -2.83 7.73
N VAL A 84 -8.31 -1.50 7.70
CA VAL A 84 -7.34 -0.77 6.89
C VAL A 84 -6.20 -0.31 7.76
N GLN A 85 -4.96 -0.63 7.36
CA GLN A 85 -3.75 -0.14 7.98
C GLN A 85 -2.85 0.55 6.96
N MET A 86 -2.37 1.72 7.31
CA MET A 86 -1.45 2.53 6.51
C MET A 86 -0.23 2.85 7.36
N ASN A 87 0.97 2.61 6.84
CA ASN A 87 2.20 3.05 7.48
C ASN A 87 2.45 4.53 7.20
N VAL A 88 3.35 5.17 7.93
CA VAL A 88 3.90 6.48 7.58
C VAL A 88 5.41 6.33 7.56
N THR A 89 6.06 6.72 6.47
CA THR A 89 7.52 6.65 6.35
C THR A 89 8.13 7.96 6.83
N ASP A 90 8.49 7.99 8.11
CA ASP A 90 9.10 9.14 8.79
C ASP A 90 10.64 9.12 8.76
N ILE A 91 11.25 8.02 8.33
CA ILE A 91 12.71 7.86 8.14
C ILE A 91 12.96 7.21 6.77
N ASP A 92 13.61 7.95 5.87
CA ASP A 92 14.02 7.56 4.52
C ASP A 92 15.33 8.30 4.17
N ASP A 93 16.21 7.69 3.40
CA ASP A 93 17.45 8.31 2.88
C ASP A 93 17.16 9.59 2.09
N LYS A 94 15.95 9.73 1.54
CA LYS A 94 15.50 10.97 0.87
C LYS A 94 15.26 12.14 1.84
N ILE A 95 14.83 11.90 3.09
CA ILE A 95 14.78 12.95 4.14
C ILE A 95 16.18 13.46 4.41
N THR A 96 17.09 12.52 4.62
CA THR A 96 18.39 12.81 5.21
C THR A 96 19.28 13.60 4.23
N LYS A 97 18.95 13.57 2.94
CA LYS A 97 19.64 14.32 1.88
C LYS A 97 19.05 15.70 1.61
N GLU A 98 17.87 16.03 2.15
CA GLU A 98 17.30 17.35 2.06
C GLU A 98 17.56 18.08 3.39
N PRO A 99 18.68 18.82 3.52
CA PRO A 99 18.91 19.60 4.72
C PRO A 99 17.73 20.57 4.85
N PRO A 100 17.11 20.71 6.05
CA PRO A 100 16.11 21.74 6.28
C PRO A 100 16.68 23.06 5.78
N SER A 101 16.01 23.70 4.82
CA SER A 101 16.37 25.04 4.35
C SER A 101 16.50 26.05 5.51
N THR A 102 15.89 25.72 6.65
CA THR A 102 16.04 26.37 7.96
C THR A 102 17.48 26.38 8.52
N ILE A 103 18.30 25.34 8.30
CA ILE A 103 19.68 25.29 8.82
C ILE A 103 20.61 26.25 8.05
N TYR A 104 20.38 26.47 6.76
CA TYR A 104 21.17 27.44 5.98
C TYR A 104 20.90 28.88 6.41
N LEU A 105 19.65 29.21 6.76
CA LEU A 105 19.29 30.55 7.25
C LEU A 105 19.85 30.83 8.65
N LEU A 106 19.80 29.85 9.56
CA LEU A 106 20.40 30.00 10.91
C LEU A 106 21.93 30.14 10.86
N ARG A 107 22.59 29.48 9.91
CA ARG A 107 24.04 29.61 9.73
C ARG A 107 24.46 30.97 9.15
N TYR A 108 23.63 31.58 8.30
CA TYR A 108 23.90 32.94 7.77
C TYR A 108 23.63 34.05 8.81
N TRP A 109 22.71 33.82 9.75
CA TRP A 109 22.34 34.81 10.77
C TRP A 109 23.24 34.77 12.03
N LEU A 110 23.84 33.62 12.35
CA LEU A 110 24.74 33.46 13.51
C LEU A 110 26.23 33.75 13.20
N MET A 111 26.58 34.04 11.95
CA MET A 111 27.95 34.31 11.50
C MET A 111 28.18 35.77 11.05
N ASN A 112 27.27 36.68 11.39
CA ASN A 112 27.41 38.14 11.22
C ASN A 112 27.18 38.87 12.55
#